data_AF-A0A4Q9GP27-F1
#
_entry.id   AF-A0A4Q9GP27-F1
#
_cell.length_a   1.000
_cell.length_b   1.000
_cell.length_c   1.000
_cell.angle_alpha   90.00
_cell.angle_beta   90.00
_cell.angle_gamma   90.00
#
_symmetry.space_group_name_H-M   'P 1'
#
loop_
_entity.id
_entity.type
_entity.pdbx_description
1 polymer ?
#
loop_
_entity_poly.entity_id
_entity_poly.type
_entity_poly.pdbx_seq_one_letter_code
_entity_poly.pdbx_strand_id
1 'polypeptide(L)'
;MRVILICLAFGASTAVAAPGGSGPSAPDTDMLADVLSTAFLAKNLTLVCSQQDRWFAEDTKKGDLDGVGFADHVEREVLDRLSKTESGIVVIRAANASRAVSLGLIHVMGDAPADEQSERLSAWCKAKAKPLVQGILVQH
;
A
#
# COMPACT_ATOMS: atom_id res chain seq x y z
N MET A 1 32.83 54.07 -35.04
CA MET A 1 33.07 55.25 -34.19
C MET A 1 32.96 54.82 -32.74
N ARG A 2 33.99 55.05 -31.93
CA ARG A 2 34.08 54.59 -30.53
C ARG A 2 33.17 55.41 -29.62
N VAL A 3 32.45 54.75 -28.71
CA VAL A 3 32.13 55.32 -27.39
C VAL A 3 32.44 54.25 -26.36
N ILE A 4 33.42 54.60 -25.52
CA ILE A 4 33.88 53.85 -24.36
C ILE A 4 32.95 54.24 -23.21
N LEU A 5 32.30 53.26 -22.57
CA LEU A 5 31.81 53.44 -21.21
C LEU A 5 32.48 52.38 -20.33
N ILE A 6 33.51 52.82 -19.63
CA ILE A 6 34.17 52.10 -18.54
C ILE A 6 33.32 52.34 -17.30
N CYS A 7 32.68 51.31 -16.78
CA CYS A 7 32.31 51.24 -15.37
C CYS A 7 33.01 50.01 -14.77
N LEU A 8 34.19 50.28 -14.21
CA LEU A 8 34.89 49.36 -13.32
C LEU A 8 34.07 49.24 -12.04
N ALA A 9 33.47 48.06 -11.81
CA ALA A 9 33.08 47.63 -10.48
C ALA A 9 33.82 46.33 -10.18
N PHE A 10 34.78 46.44 -9.27
CA PHE A 10 35.37 45.34 -8.55
C PHE A 10 34.26 44.49 -7.92
N GLY A 11 34.22 43.21 -8.28
CA GLY A 11 33.31 42.24 -7.70
C GLY A 11 33.77 40.84 -8.08
N ALA A 12 34.74 40.31 -7.34
CA ALA A 12 35.09 38.90 -7.40
C ALA A 12 33.90 38.08 -6.86
N SER A 13 33.00 37.67 -7.74
CA SER A 13 32.02 36.63 -7.46
C SER A 13 32.47 35.37 -8.18
N THR A 14 33.34 34.60 -7.54
CA THR A 14 33.48 33.18 -7.85
C THR A 14 32.20 32.49 -7.38
N ALA A 15 31.19 32.51 -8.24
CA ALA A 15 30.05 31.62 -8.11
C ALA A 15 30.56 30.19 -8.33
N VAL A 16 30.92 29.52 -7.24
CA VAL A 16 31.12 28.09 -7.23
C VAL A 16 29.75 27.48 -7.51
N ALA A 17 29.51 27.11 -8.77
CA ALA A 17 28.41 26.24 -9.13
C ALA A 17 28.68 24.89 -8.47
N ALA A 18 28.10 24.67 -7.30
CA ALA A 18 28.07 23.35 -6.69
C ALA A 18 27.28 22.43 -7.64
N PRO A 19 27.86 21.30 -8.07
CA PRO A 19 27.14 20.34 -8.90
C PRO A 19 25.90 19.87 -8.14
N GLY A 20 24.75 19.88 -8.83
CA GLY A 20 23.47 19.45 -8.28
C GLY A 20 23.62 18.11 -7.58
N GLY A 21 23.58 18.16 -6.25
CA GLY A 21 23.46 16.98 -5.43
C GLY A 21 22.17 16.29 -5.83
N SER A 22 22.30 15.16 -6.52
CA SER A 22 21.23 14.19 -6.64
C SER A 22 20.99 13.66 -5.23
N GLY A 23 20.17 14.38 -4.46
CA GLY A 23 19.66 13.88 -3.20
C GLY A 23 18.91 12.57 -3.45
N PRO A 24 18.79 11.70 -2.43
CA PRO A 24 18.00 10.48 -2.56
C PRO A 24 16.62 10.84 -3.10
N SER A 25 16.20 10.19 -4.19
CA SER A 25 14.86 10.35 -4.73
C SER A 25 13.86 10.11 -3.61
N ALA A 26 12.96 11.06 -3.37
CA ALA A 26 11.91 10.89 -2.38
C ALA A 26 11.15 9.58 -2.68
N PRO A 27 10.83 8.77 -1.66
CA PRO A 27 10.10 7.53 -1.87
C PRO A 27 8.77 7.82 -2.57
N ASP A 28 8.45 7.02 -3.59
CA ASP A 28 7.18 7.12 -4.30
C ASP A 28 6.06 6.61 -3.37
N THR A 29 5.42 7.54 -2.66
CA THR A 29 4.35 7.23 -1.71
C THR A 29 3.14 6.58 -2.35
N ASP A 30 2.93 6.73 -3.66
CA ASP A 30 1.82 6.10 -4.38
C ASP A 30 2.11 4.61 -4.61
N MET A 31 3.32 4.30 -5.10
CA MET A 31 3.76 2.91 -5.21
C MET A 31 3.72 2.18 -3.86
N LEU A 32 4.18 2.84 -2.79
CA LEU A 32 4.16 2.26 -1.45
C LEU A 32 2.73 2.05 -0.93
N ALA A 33 1.81 2.96 -1.23
CA ALA A 33 0.40 2.81 -0.88
C ALA A 33 -0.25 1.65 -1.64
N ASP A 34 0.10 1.42 -2.91
CA ASP A 34 -0.42 0.30 -3.70
C ASP A 34 0.02 -1.06 -3.14
N VAL A 35 1.31 -1.21 -2.82
CA VAL A 35 1.85 -2.40 -2.15
C VAL A 35 1.12 -2.65 -0.84
N LEU A 36 1.04 -1.63 0.01
CA LEU A 36 0.41 -1.74 1.32
C LEU A 36 -1.11 -1.99 1.21
N SER A 37 -1.78 -1.47 0.19
CA SER A 37 -3.21 -1.69 -0.04
C SER A 37 -3.53 -3.17 -0.29
N THR A 38 -2.64 -3.87 -1.00
CA THR A 38 -2.77 -5.28 -1.32
C THR A 38 -2.56 -6.13 -0.05
N ALA A 39 -1.60 -5.75 0.78
CA ALA A 39 -1.38 -6.37 2.08
C ALA A 39 -2.58 -6.17 3.01
N PHE A 40 -3.13 -4.95 3.09
CA PHE A 40 -4.36 -4.68 3.84
C PHE A 40 -5.57 -5.42 3.30
N LEU A 41 -5.66 -5.65 1.98
CA LEU A 41 -6.71 -6.49 1.41
C LEU A 41 -6.59 -7.93 1.93
N ALA A 42 -5.40 -8.53 1.92
CA ALA A 42 -5.19 -9.86 2.49
C ALA A 42 -5.58 -9.93 3.98
N LYS A 43 -5.23 -8.92 4.77
CA LYS A 43 -5.65 -8.78 6.18
C LYS A 43 -7.17 -8.74 6.32
N ASN A 44 -7.83 -7.85 5.58
CA ASN A 44 -9.28 -7.69 5.63
C ASN A 44 -10.01 -8.98 5.27
N LEU A 45 -9.61 -9.64 4.19
CA LEU A 45 -10.20 -10.91 3.76
C LEU A 45 -9.95 -12.03 4.78
N THR A 46 -8.76 -12.10 5.35
CA THR A 46 -8.43 -13.07 6.40
C THR A 46 -9.33 -12.87 7.62
N LEU A 47 -9.50 -11.62 8.08
CA LEU A 47 -10.34 -11.31 9.25
C LEU A 47 -11.83 -11.60 9.02
N VAL A 48 -12.35 -11.29 7.83
CA VAL A 48 -13.76 -11.57 7.49
C VAL A 48 -13.98 -13.06 7.31
N CYS A 49 -13.14 -13.74 6.54
CA CYS A 49 -13.35 -15.14 6.21
C CYS A 49 -13.02 -16.10 7.35
N SER A 50 -12.16 -15.70 8.29
CA SER A 50 -11.92 -16.50 9.51
C SER A 50 -13.13 -16.55 10.45
N GLN A 51 -14.06 -15.59 10.34
CA GLN A 51 -15.34 -15.66 11.05
C GLN A 51 -16.30 -16.67 10.43
N GLN A 52 -16.10 -17.02 9.15
CA GLN A 52 -16.93 -17.98 8.41
C GLN A 52 -16.35 -19.38 8.42
N ASP A 53 -15.02 -19.48 8.42
CA ASP A 53 -14.26 -20.71 8.45
C ASP A 53 -13.02 -20.51 9.33
N ARG A 54 -13.00 -21.14 10.51
CA ARG A 54 -11.91 -21.01 11.47
C ARG A 54 -10.55 -21.47 10.94
N TRP A 55 -10.52 -22.27 9.88
CA TRP A 55 -9.30 -22.76 9.25
C TRP A 55 -8.79 -21.85 8.14
N PHE A 56 -9.54 -20.80 7.77
CA PHE A 56 -9.20 -19.93 6.66
C PHE A 56 -7.79 -19.33 6.80
N ALA A 57 -7.46 -18.80 7.98
CA ALA A 57 -6.14 -18.21 8.23
C ALA A 57 -5.03 -19.23 8.02
N GLU A 58 -5.14 -20.42 8.63
CA GLU A 58 -4.15 -21.50 8.47
C GLU A 58 -4.02 -21.98 7.02
N ASP A 59 -5.14 -22.21 6.35
CA ASP A 59 -5.15 -22.75 4.99
C ASP A 59 -4.63 -21.75 3.95
N THR A 60 -4.53 -20.47 4.30
CA THR A 60 -4.03 -19.40 3.41
C THR A 60 -2.61 -18.95 3.72
N LYS A 61 -1.97 -19.48 4.78
CA LYS A 61 -0.62 -19.07 5.18
C LYS A 61 0.43 -19.33 4.11
N LYS A 62 1.48 -18.50 4.14
CA LYS A 62 2.77 -18.74 3.48
C LYS A 62 3.87 -18.69 4.54
N GLY A 63 4.52 -19.83 4.78
CA GLY A 63 5.40 -20.00 5.93
C GLY A 63 4.62 -19.77 7.23
N ASP A 64 5.12 -18.91 8.10
CA ASP A 64 4.49 -18.61 9.40
C ASP A 64 3.46 -17.47 9.36
N LEU A 65 3.25 -16.84 8.20
CA LEU A 65 2.41 -15.65 8.06
C LEU A 65 1.06 -15.98 7.40
N ASP A 66 -0.03 -15.70 8.11
CA ASP A 66 -1.36 -15.53 7.53
C ASP A 66 -1.51 -14.10 6.96
N GLY A 67 -2.68 -13.77 6.39
CA GLY A 67 -2.90 -12.43 5.84
C GLY A 67 -2.79 -11.29 6.85
N VAL A 68 -2.99 -11.54 8.15
CA VAL A 68 -2.79 -10.53 9.19
C VAL A 68 -1.30 -10.31 9.45
N GLY A 69 -0.57 -11.40 9.71
CA GLY A 69 0.87 -11.36 9.95
C GLY A 69 1.64 -10.83 8.74
N PHE A 70 1.21 -11.20 7.54
CA PHE A 70 1.73 -10.68 6.28
C PHE A 70 1.57 -9.16 6.19
N ALA A 71 0.37 -8.63 6.42
CA ALA A 71 0.13 -7.20 6.35
C ALA A 71 0.94 -6.41 7.37
N ASP A 72 1.04 -6.92 8.61
CA ASP A 72 1.83 -6.27 9.64
C ASP A 72 3.34 -6.30 9.29
N HIS A 73 3.82 -7.37 8.63
CA HIS A 73 5.18 -7.45 8.12
C HIS A 73 5.45 -6.42 7.02
N VAL A 74 4.62 -6.39 5.97
CA VAL A 74 4.76 -5.44 4.85
C VAL A 74 4.63 -4.00 5.34
N GLU A 75 3.70 -3.72 6.25
CA GLU A 75 3.54 -2.38 6.84
C GLU A 75 4.84 -1.93 7.52
N ARG A 76 5.47 -2.78 8.33
CA ARG A 76 6.76 -2.44 8.95
C ARG A 76 7.84 -2.17 7.90
N GLU A 77 7.97 -3.01 6.88
CA GLU A 77 8.97 -2.83 5.81
C GLU A 77 8.78 -1.53 5.04
N VAL A 78 7.54 -1.21 4.68
CA VAL A 78 7.19 0.00 3.93
C VAL A 78 7.42 1.25 4.76
N LEU A 79 7.07 1.22 6.04
CA LEU A 79 7.11 2.41 6.89
C LEU A 79 8.49 2.71 7.49
N ASP A 80 9.40 1.72 7.59
CA ASP A 80 10.73 1.87 8.22
C ASP A 80 11.58 2.99 7.59
N ARG A 81 11.36 3.29 6.32
CA ARG A 81 12.13 4.29 5.56
C ARG A 81 11.46 5.65 5.42
N LEU A 82 10.28 5.82 6.02
CA LEU A 82 9.46 7.00 5.87
C LEU A 82 9.49 7.87 7.12
N SER A 83 9.37 9.19 6.93
CA SER A 83 9.03 10.07 8.04
C SER A 83 7.61 9.77 8.53
N LYS A 84 7.31 10.13 9.78
CA LYS A 84 5.98 9.95 10.38
C LYS A 84 4.84 10.53 9.52
N THR A 85 5.09 11.66 8.87
CA THR A 85 4.10 12.32 7.99
C THR A 85 3.85 11.48 6.73
N GLU A 86 4.92 11.03 6.07
CA GLU A 86 4.82 10.18 4.88
C GLU A 86 4.16 8.84 5.19
N SER A 87 4.54 8.22 6.32
CA SER A 87 3.91 6.99 6.81
C SER A 87 2.40 7.16 6.96
N GLY A 88 1.95 8.26 7.57
CA GLY A 88 0.54 8.56 7.74
C GLY A 88 -0.21 8.69 6.40
N ILE A 89 0.41 9.35 5.41
CA ILE A 89 -0.17 9.50 4.07
C ILE A 89 -0.31 8.13 3.39
N VAL A 90 0.75 7.32 3.41
CA VAL A 90 0.79 5.99 2.78
C VAL A 90 -0.25 5.06 3.40
N VAL A 91 -0.32 4.97 4.73
CA VAL A 91 -1.29 4.11 5.43
C VAL A 91 -2.72 4.51 5.12
N ILE A 92 -3.05 5.81 5.16
CA ILE A 92 -4.41 6.28 4.88
C ILE A 92 -4.82 5.96 3.45
N ARG A 93 -3.93 6.19 2.46
CA ARG A 93 -4.20 5.87 1.06
C ARG A 93 -4.40 4.37 0.86
N ALA A 94 -3.49 3.57 1.38
CA ALA A 94 -3.55 2.11 1.30
C ALA A 94 -4.84 1.55 1.93
N ALA A 95 -5.21 2.04 3.12
CA ALA A 95 -6.42 1.62 3.82
C ALA A 95 -7.69 1.98 3.04
N ASN A 96 -7.75 3.19 2.48
CA ASN A 96 -8.88 3.62 1.67
C ASN A 96 -9.02 2.81 0.38
N ALA A 97 -7.91 2.53 -0.31
CA ALA A 97 -7.89 1.70 -1.51
C ALA A 97 -8.36 0.26 -1.20
N SER A 98 -7.78 -0.36 -0.16
CA SER A 98 -8.17 -1.70 0.29
C SER A 98 -9.66 -1.78 0.69
N ARG A 99 -10.16 -0.75 1.38
CA ARG A 99 -11.58 -0.65 1.73
C ARG A 99 -12.47 -0.56 0.50
N ALA A 100 -12.09 0.24 -0.50
CA ALA A 100 -12.86 0.35 -1.74
C ALA A 100 -12.97 -0.99 -2.47
N VAL A 101 -11.86 -1.73 -2.57
CA VAL A 101 -11.86 -3.09 -3.15
C VAL A 101 -12.74 -4.03 -2.34
N SER A 102 -12.57 -4.05 -1.01
CA SER A 102 -13.35 -4.91 -0.11
C SER A 102 -14.86 -4.65 -0.23
N LEU A 103 -15.26 -3.37 -0.29
CA LEU A 103 -16.65 -2.98 -0.50
C LEU A 103 -17.17 -3.38 -1.87
N GLY A 104 -16.36 -3.26 -2.92
CA GLY A 104 -16.72 -3.74 -4.25
C GLY A 104 -17.00 -5.25 -4.28
N LEU A 105 -16.18 -6.04 -3.59
CA LEU A 105 -16.37 -7.49 -3.44
C LEU A 105 -17.66 -7.82 -2.67
N ILE A 106 -17.97 -7.07 -1.62
CA ILE A 106 -19.23 -7.20 -0.87
C ILE A 106 -20.43 -6.80 -1.72
N HIS A 107 -20.31 -5.73 -2.50
CA HIS A 107 -21.40 -5.24 -3.33
C HIS A 107 -21.75 -6.22 -4.47
N VAL A 108 -20.77 -6.91 -5.04
CA VAL A 108 -21.01 -8.01 -6.00
C VAL A 108 -21.83 -9.15 -5.36
N MET A 109 -21.81 -9.27 -4.03
CA MET A 109 -22.72 -10.14 -3.33
C MET A 109 -24.11 -9.48 -3.18
N GLY A 110 -24.31 -8.17 -3.01
CA GLY A 110 -25.59 -7.55 -2.64
C GLY A 110 -26.89 -7.94 -3.40
N ASP A 111 -27.93 -8.31 -2.62
CA ASP A 111 -29.41 -8.26 -2.82
C ASP A 111 -30.20 -9.44 -2.18
N ALA A 112 -29.53 -10.38 -1.51
CA ALA A 112 -30.17 -11.52 -0.84
C ALA A 112 -30.61 -11.22 0.61
N PRO A 113 -31.62 -11.92 1.17
CA PRO A 113 -31.94 -11.94 2.60
C PRO A 113 -30.74 -12.28 3.51
N ALA A 114 -30.77 -11.84 4.77
CA ALA A 114 -29.61 -11.89 5.68
C ALA A 114 -29.08 -13.31 5.98
N ASP A 115 -29.96 -14.31 6.00
CA ASP A 115 -29.60 -15.72 6.14
C ASP A 115 -28.86 -16.26 4.91
N GLU A 116 -29.32 -15.94 3.71
CA GLU A 116 -28.65 -16.28 2.45
C GLU A 116 -27.31 -15.54 2.27
N GLN A 117 -27.17 -14.36 2.87
CA GLN A 117 -25.91 -13.61 2.84
C GLN A 117 -24.77 -14.36 3.55
N SER A 118 -25.05 -15.04 4.66
CA SER A 118 -24.03 -15.78 5.42
C SER A 118 -23.51 -16.99 4.64
N GLU A 119 -24.41 -17.80 4.08
CA GLU A 119 -24.04 -18.95 3.26
C GLU A 119 -23.24 -18.53 2.03
N ARG A 120 -23.69 -17.47 1.36
CA ARG A 120 -23.01 -16.94 0.19
C ARG A 120 -21.65 -16.34 0.53
N LEU A 121 -21.51 -15.66 1.67
CA LEU A 121 -20.22 -15.18 2.14
C LEU A 121 -19.27 -16.35 2.43
N SER A 122 -19.75 -17.42 3.08
CA SER A 122 -18.96 -18.64 3.31
C SER A 122 -18.51 -19.28 1.99
N ALA A 123 -19.42 -19.41 1.02
CA ALA A 123 -19.10 -19.93 -0.31
C ALA A 123 -18.09 -19.05 -1.06
N TRP A 124 -18.25 -17.72 -0.98
CA TRP A 124 -17.33 -16.76 -1.58
C TRP A 124 -15.94 -16.81 -0.94
N CYS A 125 -15.87 -16.89 0.39
CA CYS A 125 -14.62 -17.05 1.12
C CYS A 125 -13.85 -18.29 0.63
N LYS A 126 -14.53 -19.42 0.47
CA LYS A 126 -13.92 -20.66 -0.01
C LYS A 126 -13.48 -20.57 -1.48
N ALA A 127 -14.35 -20.08 -2.36
CA ALA A 127 -14.14 -20.15 -3.80
C ALA A 127 -13.30 -19.01 -4.39
N LYS A 128 -13.30 -17.84 -3.74
CA LYS A 128 -12.70 -16.60 -4.27
C LYS A 128 -11.67 -15.99 -3.33
N ALA A 129 -12.02 -15.80 -2.06
CA ALA A 129 -11.12 -15.13 -1.12
C ALA A 129 -9.87 -15.96 -0.82
N LYS A 130 -10.04 -17.27 -0.60
CA LYS A 130 -8.95 -18.20 -0.29
C LYS A 130 -7.82 -18.18 -1.35
N PRO A 131 -8.09 -18.41 -2.65
CA PRO A 131 -7.05 -18.33 -3.66
C PRO A 131 -6.51 -16.91 -3.85
N LEU A 132 -7.33 -15.87 -3.62
CA LEU A 132 -6.88 -14.48 -3.71
C LEU A 132 -5.85 -14.15 -2.61
N VAL A 133 -6.13 -14.50 -1.35
CA VAL A 133 -5.20 -14.29 -0.23
C VAL A 133 -3.92 -15.08 -0.46
N GLN A 134 -4.01 -16.36 -0.84
CA GLN A 134 -2.83 -17.17 -1.18
C GLN A 134 -2.01 -16.53 -2.31
N GLY A 135 -2.67 -16.03 -3.35
CA GLY A 135 -2.01 -15.33 -4.46
C GLY A 135 -1.27 -14.08 -4.01
N ILE A 136 -1.89 -13.26 -3.15
CA ILE A 136 -1.26 -12.06 -2.58
C ILE A 136 -0.03 -12.43 -1.76
N LEU A 137 -0.15 -13.40 -0.86
CA LEU A 137 0.95 -13.81 0.02
C LEU A 137 2.13 -14.38 -0.80
N VAL A 138 1.88 -15.04 -1.92
CA VAL A 138 2.94 -15.59 -2.79
C VAL A 138 3.73 -14.51 -3.53
N GLN A 139 3.11 -13.39 -3.91
CA GLN A 139 3.70 -12.35 -4.77
C GLN A 139 4.73 -11.44 -4.08
N HIS A 140 4.71 -11.38 -2.75
CA HIS A 140 5.69 -10.66 -1.92
C HIS A 140 6.73 -11.62 -1.35
#